data_AF-A0A4Q0T9I9-F1
#
_entry.id   AF-A0A4Q0T9I9-F1
#
_cell.length_a   1.000
_cell.length_b   1.000
_cell.length_c   1.000
_cell.angle_alpha   90.00
_cell.angle_beta   90.00
_cell.angle_gamma   90.00
#
_symmetry.space_group_name_H-M   'P 1'
#
loop_
_entity.id
_entity.type
_entity.pdbx_description
1 polymer ?
#
loop_
_entity_poly.entity_id
_entity_poly.type
_entity_poly.pdbx_seq_one_letter_code
_entity_poly.pdbx_strand_id
1 'polypeptide(L)'
;MVNLRRFQQSIQESSQNVQVLSLNVQANMVHAERPRSQFEIMVRHLFDRMLNNEAFGEEAATRMTQLALAIALPGVLVALFLFAAYHQPNHHTRDLWSQTADHMFYVTYAFVIMGMAIVFQWEMLFPDLLDVYVLTSLPIPRLRLLLGRITALAIFLGLVQIETSGLGNIFFPGVADLKTGFFRHVFAHAAGVTMAGLFAATFFIALQGLLVCLPARISAKVSSTVKIASIIALLTVLFLFPLVAHSVEKLLAMQSTAVHWYPPFWFLGIYETVLYGRTALPIFHQLARTGLTVTAALATIGALLYPLAYTRRVRQLIEGAGIQKGSNSFAKLLHHLLHATILRTPRARAIFHFAAQTLARLQRLHLYLAMYAGAGLAFVLSGLTLFQTDGDRLHVVVSPNGVRIAIPVLAFWIIAGLRTALQSPLGTKGSWIFRVIGGQPAQEELRATELLVDVISLTLTLAAVLILHFIAPPEMRTPLAAAAQVVLAIGLCLLLTDLAFLFTRSLPFTIARKRSTRELPITLVQYFVLFPFFCLKVVENEPWIEASPVHLLKTAIFFAIAHATLRWVRTLVLRSEEPADEGIFLGLGLREQ
;
A
#
# COMPACT_ATOMS: atom_id res chain seq x y z
N MET A 1 -15.75 -69.04 26.50
CA MET A 1 -14.57 -68.50 27.22
C MET A 1 -13.33 -68.27 26.35
N VAL A 2 -13.17 -68.93 25.18
CA VAL A 2 -11.99 -68.75 24.30
C VAL A 2 -12.00 -67.44 23.47
N ASN A 3 -13.18 -66.91 23.12
CA ASN A 3 -13.28 -65.67 22.33
C ASN A 3 -13.07 -64.37 23.14
N LEU A 4 -13.33 -64.36 24.45
CA LEU A 4 -13.08 -63.17 25.28
C LEU A 4 -11.59 -62.93 25.52
N ARG A 5 -10.79 -64.00 25.65
CA ARG A 5 -9.33 -63.86 25.84
C ARG A 5 -8.61 -63.36 24.59
N ARG A 6 -9.05 -63.75 23.39
CA ARG A 6 -8.49 -63.23 22.13
C ARG A 6 -8.85 -61.76 21.88
N PHE A 7 -10.06 -61.35 22.26
CA PHE A 7 -10.47 -59.94 22.16
C PHE A 7 -9.76 -59.05 23.19
N GLN A 8 -9.54 -59.57 24.41
CA GLN A 8 -8.72 -58.87 25.41
C GLN A 8 -7.25 -58.81 25.00
N GLN A 9 -6.69 -59.87 24.40
CA GLN A 9 -5.32 -59.84 23.84
C GLN A 9 -5.19 -58.84 22.68
N SER A 10 -6.16 -58.74 21.77
CA SER A 10 -6.07 -57.77 20.67
C SER A 10 -6.21 -56.32 21.14
N ILE A 11 -7.02 -56.06 22.18
CA ILE A 11 -7.09 -54.73 22.81
C ILE A 11 -5.77 -54.43 23.55
N GLN A 12 -5.22 -55.41 24.26
CA GLN A 12 -3.98 -55.25 25.03
C GLN A 12 -2.75 -55.04 24.11
N GLU A 13 -2.67 -55.74 22.98
CA GLU A 13 -1.66 -55.52 21.93
C GLU A 13 -1.86 -54.19 21.19
N SER A 14 -3.10 -53.76 20.94
CA SER A 14 -3.37 -52.44 20.34
C SER A 14 -3.05 -51.27 21.29
N SER A 15 -3.11 -51.50 22.61
CA SER A 15 -2.82 -50.51 23.64
C SER A 15 -1.35 -50.44 24.06
N GLN A 16 -0.55 -51.49 23.80
CA GLN A 16 0.86 -51.56 24.20
C GLN A 16 1.83 -50.87 23.22
N ASN A 17 1.37 -50.47 22.03
CA ASN A 17 2.21 -49.83 21.01
C ASN A 17 1.79 -48.41 20.60
N VAL A 18 0.94 -47.75 21.39
CA VAL A 18 0.81 -46.30 21.29
C VAL A 18 1.69 -45.69 22.36
N GLN A 19 3.02 -45.71 22.13
CA GLN A 19 3.87 -44.76 22.83
C GLN A 19 3.32 -43.37 22.50
N VAL A 20 2.77 -42.69 23.50
CA VAL A 20 2.41 -41.27 23.40
C VAL A 20 3.72 -40.51 23.33
N LEU A 21 4.30 -40.49 22.13
CA LEU A 21 5.51 -39.77 21.82
C LEU A 21 5.20 -38.29 22.04
N SER A 22 6.08 -37.58 22.75
CA SER A 22 5.93 -36.14 22.92
C SER A 22 5.85 -35.47 21.56
N LEU A 23 5.11 -34.36 21.45
CA LEU A 23 5.00 -33.57 20.21
C LEU A 23 6.37 -33.26 19.60
N ASN A 24 7.39 -33.11 20.44
CA ASN A 24 8.76 -32.86 20.03
C ASN A 24 9.43 -34.09 19.37
N VAL A 25 9.13 -35.30 19.86
CA VAL A 25 9.59 -36.55 19.25
C VAL A 25 8.82 -36.83 17.95
N GLN A 26 7.51 -36.56 17.91
CA GLN A 26 6.71 -36.68 16.68
C GLN A 26 7.17 -35.68 15.59
N ALA A 27 7.53 -34.46 15.97
CA ALA A 27 8.05 -33.45 15.04
C ALA A 27 9.45 -33.80 14.50
N ASN A 28 10.25 -34.55 15.26
CA ASN A 28 11.60 -34.98 14.88
C ASN A 28 11.65 -36.37 14.23
N MET A 29 10.54 -37.12 14.20
CA MET A 29 10.47 -38.32 13.39
C MET A 29 10.51 -37.92 11.93
N VAL A 30 11.50 -38.46 11.20
CA VAL A 30 11.59 -38.32 9.74
C VAL A 30 10.33 -38.94 9.15
N HIS A 31 9.31 -38.12 8.91
CA HIS A 31 8.16 -38.53 8.11
C HIS A 31 8.74 -38.99 6.78
N ALA A 32 8.47 -40.23 6.39
CA ALA A 32 8.77 -40.69 5.04
C ALA A 32 8.16 -39.67 4.08
N GLU A 33 9.00 -38.84 3.45
CA GLU A 33 8.50 -37.75 2.63
C GLU A 33 7.67 -38.39 1.53
N ARG A 34 6.35 -38.12 1.57
CA ARG A 34 5.44 -38.54 0.51
C ARG A 34 6.11 -38.22 -0.83
N PRO A 35 6.21 -39.17 -1.78
CA PRO A 35 6.81 -38.89 -3.08
C PRO A 35 6.04 -37.75 -3.74
N ARG A 36 6.64 -36.55 -3.74
CA ARG A 36 6.04 -35.34 -4.28
C ARG A 36 6.17 -35.38 -5.79
N SER A 37 5.11 -35.04 -6.50
CA SER A 37 5.20 -34.92 -7.96
C SER A 37 6.12 -33.75 -8.34
N GLN A 38 6.77 -33.82 -9.50
CA GLN A 38 7.58 -32.71 -10.04
C GLN A 38 6.76 -31.39 -10.11
N PHE A 39 5.46 -31.49 -10.41
CA PHE A 39 4.56 -30.35 -10.46
C PHE A 39 4.32 -29.73 -9.08
N GLU A 40 4.11 -30.54 -8.05
CA GLU A 40 3.92 -30.08 -6.67
C GLU A 40 5.16 -29.35 -6.15
N ILE A 41 6.36 -29.90 -6.41
CA ILE A 41 7.63 -29.25 -6.05
C ILE A 41 7.77 -27.90 -6.75
N MET A 42 7.43 -27.83 -8.03
CA MET A 42 7.45 -26.59 -8.81
C MET A 42 6.49 -25.54 -8.25
N VAL A 43 5.22 -25.92 -8.01
CA VAL A 43 4.22 -25.01 -7.44
C VAL A 43 4.67 -24.50 -6.09
N ARG A 44 5.17 -25.37 -5.22
CA ARG A 44 5.68 -24.98 -3.90
C ARG A 44 6.86 -24.02 -4.00
N HIS A 45 7.81 -24.26 -4.90
CA HIS A 45 8.95 -23.36 -5.12
C HIS A 45 8.52 -21.98 -5.61
N LEU A 46 7.62 -21.92 -6.60
CA LEU A 46 7.12 -20.65 -7.13
C LEU A 46 6.29 -19.90 -6.09
N PHE A 47 5.47 -20.61 -5.32
CA PHE A 47 4.70 -20.05 -4.22
C PHE A 47 5.61 -19.52 -3.11
N ASP A 48 6.62 -20.30 -2.70
CA ASP A 48 7.60 -19.88 -1.70
C ASP A 48 8.35 -18.62 -2.14
N ARG A 49 8.70 -18.50 -3.42
CA ARG A 49 9.30 -17.28 -3.99
C ARG A 49 8.36 -16.07 -3.93
N MET A 50 7.05 -16.27 -4.11
CA MET A 50 6.05 -15.19 -3.96
C MET A 50 5.90 -14.71 -2.52
N LEU A 51 6.08 -15.63 -1.55
CA LEU A 51 6.03 -15.33 -0.12
C LEU A 51 7.33 -14.73 0.40
N ASN A 52 8.46 -15.35 0.08
CA ASN A 52 9.82 -14.94 0.43
C ASN A 52 10.38 -13.89 -0.54
N ASN A 53 9.53 -12.96 -0.96
CA ASN A 53 9.96 -11.83 -1.77
C ASN A 53 11.01 -11.02 -0.99
N GLU A 54 12.01 -10.46 -1.67
CA GLU A 54 13.06 -9.60 -1.08
C GLU A 54 12.47 -8.42 -0.28
N ALA A 55 11.19 -8.09 -0.50
CA ALA A 55 10.41 -7.18 0.32
C ALA A 55 10.30 -7.59 1.80
N PHE A 56 10.23 -8.89 2.10
CA PHE A 56 9.98 -9.44 3.45
C PHE A 56 11.26 -9.77 4.23
N GLY A 57 12.42 -9.97 3.59
CA GLY A 57 13.71 -10.17 4.28
C GLY A 57 13.81 -11.47 5.10
N GLU A 58 14.79 -11.57 5.99
CA GLU A 58 15.15 -12.81 6.75
C GLU A 58 14.05 -13.31 7.72
N GLU A 59 13.09 -12.46 8.12
CA GLU A 59 11.98 -12.80 9.03
C GLU A 59 10.63 -12.92 8.29
N ALA A 60 10.61 -13.61 7.14
CA ALA A 60 9.44 -13.67 6.27
C ALA A 60 8.18 -14.22 6.99
N ALA A 61 8.31 -15.31 7.74
CA ALA A 61 7.19 -15.95 8.42
C ALA A 61 6.45 -15.01 9.41
N THR A 62 7.19 -14.33 10.29
CA THR A 62 6.61 -13.40 11.28
C THR A 62 5.98 -12.18 10.61
N ARG A 63 6.55 -11.69 9.50
CA ARG A 63 5.98 -10.56 8.76
C ARG A 63 4.72 -10.93 8.01
N MET A 64 4.67 -12.15 7.47
CA MET A 64 3.48 -12.67 6.82
C MET A 64 2.33 -12.82 7.81
N THR A 65 2.57 -13.36 9.01
CA THR A 65 1.51 -13.46 10.03
C THR A 65 1.02 -12.08 10.48
N GLN A 66 1.94 -11.12 10.65
CA GLN A 66 1.57 -9.73 10.96
C GLN A 66 0.76 -9.08 9.83
N LEU A 67 1.12 -9.33 8.57
CA LEU A 67 0.42 -8.79 7.40
C LEU A 67 -0.98 -9.41 7.28
N ALA A 68 -1.09 -10.73 7.39
CA ALA A 68 -2.36 -11.45 7.37
C ALA A 68 -3.29 -10.93 8.49
N LEU A 69 -2.76 -10.75 9.70
CA LEU A 69 -3.51 -10.16 10.81
C LEU A 69 -3.93 -8.71 10.50
N ALA A 70 -3.04 -7.89 9.95
CA ALA A 70 -3.35 -6.51 9.60
C ALA A 70 -4.42 -6.38 8.50
N ILE A 71 -4.52 -7.37 7.61
CA ILE A 71 -5.56 -7.46 6.56
C ILE A 71 -6.88 -7.98 7.13
N ALA A 72 -6.86 -8.98 8.01
CA ALA A 72 -8.10 -9.55 8.55
C ALA A 72 -8.76 -8.65 9.62
N LEU A 73 -7.95 -7.90 10.38
CA LEU A 73 -8.42 -7.15 11.55
C LEU A 73 -9.46 -6.06 11.25
N PRO A 74 -9.33 -5.22 10.20
CA PRO A 74 -10.30 -4.16 9.94
C PRO A 74 -11.73 -4.66 9.73
N GLY A 75 -11.91 -5.79 9.05
CA GLY A 75 -13.25 -6.38 8.85
C GLY A 75 -13.91 -6.78 10.18
N VAL A 76 -13.14 -7.37 11.09
CA VAL A 76 -13.64 -7.74 12.43
C VAL A 76 -13.92 -6.50 13.28
N LEU A 77 -13.02 -5.52 13.28
CA LEU A 77 -13.20 -4.29 14.05
C LEU A 77 -14.44 -3.51 13.61
N VAL A 78 -14.71 -3.45 12.29
CA VAL A 78 -15.92 -2.82 11.77
C VAL A 78 -17.16 -3.60 12.17
N ALA A 79 -17.16 -4.93 12.09
CA ALA A 79 -18.28 -5.74 12.58
C ALA A 79 -18.56 -5.49 14.07
N LEU A 80 -17.53 -5.45 14.91
CA LEU A 80 -17.64 -5.16 16.35
C LEU A 80 -18.14 -3.74 16.62
N PHE A 81 -17.64 -2.75 15.88
CA PHE A 81 -18.10 -1.36 16.00
C PHE A 81 -19.58 -1.24 15.61
N LEU A 82 -20.00 -1.94 14.56
CA LEU A 82 -21.39 -1.95 14.09
C LEU A 82 -22.32 -2.72 15.04
N PHE A 83 -21.81 -3.56 15.96
CA PHE A 83 -22.66 -4.30 16.90
C PHE A 83 -23.59 -3.38 17.70
N ALA A 84 -23.05 -2.29 18.26
CA ALA A 84 -23.84 -1.29 18.98
C ALA A 84 -24.85 -0.56 18.08
N ALA A 85 -24.52 -0.40 16.80
CA ALA A 85 -25.39 0.27 15.82
C ALA A 85 -26.55 -0.59 15.36
N TYR A 86 -26.40 -1.93 15.32
CA TYR A 86 -27.47 -2.87 14.97
C TYR A 86 -28.33 -3.28 16.18
N HIS A 87 -27.79 -3.24 17.40
CA HIS A 87 -28.47 -3.70 18.62
C HIS A 87 -28.91 -2.55 19.55
N GLN A 88 -29.44 -1.47 18.98
CA GLN A 88 -29.88 -0.32 19.78
C GLN A 88 -31.08 -0.69 20.70
N PRO A 89 -31.12 -0.22 21.96
CA PRO A 89 -32.16 -0.60 22.94
C PRO A 89 -33.60 -0.29 22.51
N ASN A 90 -33.78 0.75 21.68
CA ASN A 90 -35.09 1.29 21.32
C ASN A 90 -35.74 0.56 20.13
N HIS A 91 -35.25 -0.61 19.71
CA HIS A 91 -35.80 -1.43 18.62
C HIS A 91 -35.87 -0.71 17.25
N HIS A 92 -35.18 0.42 17.07
CA HIS A 92 -35.03 1.04 15.76
C HIS A 92 -34.15 0.16 14.89
N THR A 93 -34.75 -0.48 13.89
CA THR A 93 -34.00 -1.17 12.85
C THR A 93 -33.13 -0.15 12.14
N ARG A 94 -31.85 -0.49 11.95
CA ARG A 94 -30.93 0.32 11.17
C ARG A 94 -31.53 0.61 9.79
N ASP A 95 -31.46 1.86 9.35
CA ASP A 95 -32.03 2.27 8.07
C ASP A 95 -31.41 1.50 6.88
N LEU A 96 -32.19 1.28 5.82
CA LEU A 96 -31.80 0.50 4.65
C LEU A 96 -30.51 1.04 4.01
N TRP A 97 -30.38 2.36 3.89
CA TRP A 97 -29.21 2.97 3.26
C TRP A 97 -27.97 2.89 4.14
N SER A 98 -28.15 2.95 5.46
CA SER A 98 -27.07 2.72 6.42
C SER A 98 -26.56 1.27 6.36
N GLN A 99 -27.45 0.29 6.23
CA GLN A 99 -27.06 -1.12 6.02
C GLN A 99 -26.35 -1.32 4.68
N THR A 100 -26.87 -0.70 3.61
CA THR A 100 -26.25 -0.74 2.27
C THR A 100 -24.84 -0.16 2.30
N ALA A 101 -24.62 0.95 3.03
CA ALA A 101 -23.29 1.54 3.22
C ALA A 101 -22.35 0.61 4.00
N ASP A 102 -22.86 -0.11 5.02
CA ASP A 102 -22.07 -1.11 5.74
C ASP A 102 -21.67 -2.28 4.82
N HIS A 103 -22.58 -2.78 3.98
CA HIS A 103 -22.26 -3.82 2.99
C HIS A 103 -21.20 -3.35 1.99
N MET A 104 -21.32 -2.09 1.56
CA MET A 104 -20.38 -1.46 0.63
C MET A 104 -18.96 -1.39 1.19
N PHE A 105 -18.79 -1.25 2.52
CA PHE A 105 -17.46 -1.29 3.16
C PHE A 105 -16.73 -2.59 2.83
N TYR A 106 -17.34 -3.74 3.07
CA TYR A 106 -16.71 -5.05 2.86
C TYR A 106 -16.39 -5.31 1.39
N VAL A 107 -17.30 -4.91 0.50
CA VAL A 107 -17.09 -5.00 -0.95
C VAL A 107 -15.91 -4.13 -1.39
N THR A 108 -15.86 -2.87 -0.95
CA THR A 108 -14.78 -1.94 -1.30
C THR A 108 -13.45 -2.40 -0.71
N TYR A 109 -13.46 -2.88 0.54
CA TYR A 109 -12.29 -3.39 1.23
C TYR A 109 -11.69 -4.59 0.49
N ALA A 110 -12.50 -5.59 0.13
CA ALA A 110 -12.02 -6.76 -0.61
C ALA A 110 -11.49 -6.42 -2.00
N PHE A 111 -12.18 -5.53 -2.73
CA PHE A 111 -11.71 -5.02 -4.02
C PHE A 111 -10.31 -4.37 -3.88
N VAL A 112 -10.13 -3.49 -2.88
CA VAL A 112 -8.88 -2.77 -2.66
C VAL A 112 -7.76 -3.69 -2.23
N ILE A 113 -7.97 -4.54 -1.24
CA ILE A 113 -6.93 -5.43 -0.70
C ILE A 113 -6.47 -6.42 -1.77
N MET A 114 -7.39 -7.03 -2.53
CA MET A 114 -7.04 -7.95 -3.61
C MET A 114 -6.27 -7.24 -4.73
N GLY A 115 -6.74 -6.05 -5.12
CA GLY A 115 -6.03 -5.22 -6.10
C GLY A 115 -4.62 -4.87 -5.63
N MET A 116 -4.49 -4.48 -4.37
CA MET A 116 -3.22 -4.10 -3.77
C MET A 116 -2.27 -5.31 -3.68
N ALA A 117 -2.75 -6.50 -3.33
CA ALA A 117 -1.97 -7.73 -3.29
C ALA A 117 -1.34 -8.06 -4.65
N ILE A 118 -2.09 -7.91 -5.75
CA ILE A 118 -1.57 -8.16 -7.10
C ILE A 118 -0.58 -7.09 -7.54
N VAL A 119 -0.86 -5.82 -7.22
CA VAL A 119 0.05 -4.71 -7.56
C VAL A 119 1.34 -4.78 -6.74
N PHE A 120 1.31 -5.32 -5.51
CA PHE A 120 2.53 -5.66 -4.77
C PHE A 120 3.30 -6.80 -5.44
N GLN A 121 2.60 -7.83 -5.90
CA GLN A 121 3.20 -8.96 -6.61
C GLN A 121 3.46 -8.69 -8.11
N TRP A 122 3.38 -7.43 -8.55
CA TRP A 122 3.38 -7.06 -9.97
C TRP A 122 4.53 -7.69 -10.78
N GLU A 123 5.76 -7.69 -10.27
CA GLU A 123 6.90 -8.28 -10.98
C GLU A 123 6.88 -9.82 -10.92
N MET A 124 6.36 -10.39 -9.83
CA MET A 124 6.26 -11.83 -9.61
C MET A 124 5.09 -12.50 -10.35
N LEU A 125 4.25 -11.74 -11.05
CA LEU A 125 3.21 -12.31 -11.90
C LEU A 125 3.80 -13.06 -13.11
N PHE A 126 5.01 -12.67 -13.54
CA PHE A 126 5.76 -13.29 -14.63
C PHE A 126 7.14 -13.80 -14.15
N PRO A 127 7.76 -14.74 -14.88
CA PRO A 127 9.10 -15.23 -14.52
C PRO A 127 10.17 -14.14 -14.65
N ASP A 128 11.17 -14.20 -13.77
CA ASP A 128 12.38 -13.36 -13.82
C ASP A 128 13.51 -14.01 -14.63
N LEU A 129 14.60 -13.26 -14.90
CA LEU A 129 15.79 -13.80 -15.58
C LEU A 129 16.34 -15.06 -14.89
N LEU A 130 16.39 -15.05 -13.56
CA LEU A 130 16.86 -16.20 -12.79
C LEU A 130 15.92 -17.41 -12.94
N ASP A 131 14.60 -17.20 -12.90
CA ASP A 131 13.62 -18.27 -13.14
C ASP A 131 13.82 -18.88 -14.52
N VAL A 132 14.01 -18.04 -15.54
CA VAL A 132 14.24 -18.50 -16.91
C VAL A 132 15.54 -19.30 -16.99
N TYR A 133 16.68 -18.76 -16.55
CA TYR A 133 17.97 -19.45 -16.70
C TYR A 133 18.04 -20.77 -15.91
N VAL A 134 17.50 -20.80 -14.68
CA VAL A 134 17.53 -22.00 -13.85
C VAL A 134 16.50 -23.02 -14.34
N LEU A 135 15.22 -22.64 -14.46
CA LEU A 135 14.15 -23.60 -14.70
C LEU A 135 14.10 -24.10 -16.14
N THR A 136 14.57 -23.31 -17.12
CA THR A 136 14.62 -23.78 -18.52
C THR A 136 15.79 -24.71 -18.82
N SER A 137 16.80 -24.76 -17.94
CA SER A 137 17.89 -25.75 -18.04
C SER A 137 17.44 -27.16 -17.62
N LEU A 138 16.38 -27.25 -16.82
CA LEU A 138 15.80 -28.50 -16.37
C LEU A 138 14.90 -29.10 -17.46
N PRO A 139 14.77 -30.44 -17.55
CA PRO A 139 13.91 -31.12 -18.51
C PRO A 139 12.43 -31.01 -18.12
N ILE A 140 11.89 -29.78 -18.10
CA ILE A 140 10.54 -29.45 -17.66
C ILE A 140 9.76 -28.86 -18.85
N PRO A 141 8.61 -29.44 -19.22
CA PRO A 141 7.77 -28.88 -20.28
C PRO A 141 7.34 -27.43 -19.98
N ARG A 142 7.39 -26.57 -20.99
CA ARG A 142 6.97 -25.15 -20.87
C ARG A 142 5.55 -24.99 -20.34
N LEU A 143 4.64 -25.88 -20.73
CA LEU A 143 3.26 -25.89 -20.24
C LEU A 143 3.18 -26.17 -18.73
N ARG A 144 4.04 -27.05 -18.20
CA ARG A 144 4.09 -27.31 -16.74
C ARG A 144 4.63 -26.11 -15.97
N LEU A 145 5.58 -25.36 -16.52
CA LEU A 145 6.07 -24.11 -15.92
C LEU A 145 4.95 -23.06 -15.89
N LEU A 146 4.21 -22.90 -17.00
CA LEU A 146 3.07 -22.00 -17.07
C LEU A 146 1.97 -22.39 -16.07
N LEU A 147 1.51 -23.65 -16.09
CA LEU A 147 0.49 -24.16 -15.18
C LEU A 147 0.93 -24.09 -13.72
N GLY A 148 2.20 -24.36 -13.45
CA GLY A 148 2.78 -24.24 -12.11
C GLY A 148 2.70 -22.80 -11.60
N ARG A 149 3.00 -21.81 -12.44
CA ARG A 149 2.89 -20.39 -12.09
C ARG A 149 1.44 -19.96 -11.90
N ILE A 150 0.53 -20.36 -12.79
CA ILE A 150 -0.90 -20.08 -12.67
C ILE A 150 -1.45 -20.67 -11.37
N THR A 151 -1.06 -21.90 -11.03
CA THR A 151 -1.50 -22.59 -9.81
C THR A 151 -0.94 -21.91 -8.56
N ALA A 152 0.34 -21.56 -8.55
CA ALA A 152 0.94 -20.81 -7.43
C ALA A 152 0.27 -19.44 -7.23
N LEU A 153 -0.02 -18.73 -8.32
CA LEU A 153 -0.74 -17.46 -8.28
C LEU A 153 -2.18 -17.65 -7.78
N ALA A 154 -2.90 -18.67 -8.25
CA ALA A 154 -4.26 -18.97 -7.81
C ALA A 154 -4.32 -19.31 -6.31
N ILE A 155 -3.35 -20.08 -5.80
CA ILE A 155 -3.23 -20.38 -4.36
C ILE A 155 -2.97 -19.09 -3.58
N PHE A 156 -2.01 -18.27 -4.02
CA PHE A 156 -1.69 -17.00 -3.36
C PHE A 156 -2.90 -16.06 -3.29
N LEU A 157 -3.60 -15.86 -4.41
CA LEU A 157 -4.80 -15.00 -4.44
C LEU A 157 -5.96 -15.61 -3.64
N GLY A 158 -6.12 -16.93 -3.65
CA GLY A 158 -7.08 -17.63 -2.81
C GLY A 158 -6.83 -17.39 -1.32
N LEU A 159 -5.57 -17.43 -0.88
CA LEU A 159 -5.20 -17.13 0.50
C LEU A 159 -5.50 -15.68 0.86
N VAL A 160 -5.13 -14.71 0.01
CA VAL A 160 -5.46 -13.29 0.22
C VAL A 160 -6.98 -13.09 0.32
N GLN A 161 -7.77 -13.78 -0.52
CA GLN A 161 -9.22 -13.72 -0.47
C GLN A 161 -9.78 -14.25 0.85
N ILE A 162 -9.26 -15.40 1.31
CA ILE A 162 -9.66 -16.01 2.60
C ILE A 162 -9.26 -15.10 3.77
N GLU A 163 -8.06 -14.51 3.74
CA GLU A 163 -7.60 -13.59 4.79
C GLU A 163 -8.46 -12.32 4.86
N THR A 164 -8.83 -11.77 3.71
CA THR A 164 -9.58 -10.51 3.63
C THR A 164 -11.05 -10.68 4.02
N SER A 165 -11.67 -11.82 3.66
CA SER A 165 -13.11 -12.01 3.78
C SER A 165 -13.52 -13.09 4.77
N GLY A 166 -12.61 -13.99 5.17
CA GLY A 166 -12.93 -15.18 5.96
C GLY A 166 -13.58 -14.86 7.30
N LEU A 167 -13.01 -13.92 8.07
CA LEU A 167 -13.61 -13.47 9.32
C LEU A 167 -14.85 -12.61 9.08
N GLY A 168 -14.81 -11.70 8.10
CA GLY A 168 -15.96 -10.83 7.75
C GLY A 168 -17.23 -11.62 7.41
N ASN A 169 -17.09 -12.72 6.64
CA ASN A 169 -18.17 -13.63 6.26
C ASN A 169 -18.93 -14.23 7.45
N ILE A 170 -18.29 -14.32 8.62
CA ILE A 170 -18.89 -14.91 9.83
C ILE A 170 -19.35 -13.81 10.79
N PHE A 171 -18.45 -12.89 11.12
CA PHE A 171 -18.70 -11.88 12.14
C PHE A 171 -19.78 -10.89 11.71
N PHE A 172 -19.73 -10.36 10.49
CA PHE A 172 -20.66 -9.30 10.10
C PHE A 172 -22.10 -9.79 9.95
N PRO A 173 -22.41 -10.90 9.23
CA PRO A 173 -23.77 -11.45 9.19
C PRO A 173 -24.29 -11.89 10.57
N GLY A 174 -23.41 -12.27 11.49
CA GLY A 174 -23.78 -12.55 12.89
C GLY A 174 -24.21 -11.31 13.67
N VAL A 175 -23.70 -10.13 13.28
CA VAL A 175 -24.06 -8.83 13.86
C VAL A 175 -25.29 -8.22 13.18
N ALA A 176 -25.39 -8.33 11.86
CA ALA A 176 -26.43 -7.71 11.05
C ALA A 176 -27.69 -8.59 10.95
N ASP A 177 -28.52 -8.53 11.99
CA ASP A 177 -29.93 -8.98 12.16
C ASP A 177 -30.45 -10.20 11.34
N LEU A 178 -31.06 -11.16 12.04
CA LEU A 178 -31.44 -12.50 11.60
C LEU A 178 -32.70 -12.58 10.71
N LYS A 179 -33.36 -11.46 10.39
CA LYS A 179 -34.70 -11.44 9.77
C LYS A 179 -34.77 -12.04 8.37
N THR A 180 -33.74 -11.86 7.54
CA THR A 180 -33.63 -12.44 6.18
C THR A 180 -33.02 -13.83 6.17
N GLY A 181 -32.65 -14.36 7.35
CA GLY A 181 -32.01 -15.65 7.56
C GLY A 181 -30.48 -15.56 7.51
N PHE A 182 -29.82 -16.03 8.57
CA PHE A 182 -28.36 -15.99 8.74
C PHE A 182 -27.60 -16.55 7.52
N PHE A 183 -27.97 -17.75 7.06
CA PHE A 183 -27.30 -18.40 5.93
C PHE A 183 -27.42 -17.63 4.63
N ARG A 184 -28.56 -16.97 4.40
CA ARG A 184 -28.75 -16.14 3.21
C ARG A 184 -27.88 -14.89 3.27
N HIS A 185 -27.77 -14.27 4.44
CA HIS A 185 -26.87 -13.14 4.64
C HIS A 185 -25.40 -13.55 4.45
N VAL A 186 -24.96 -14.64 5.07
CA VAL A 186 -23.60 -15.19 4.89
C VAL A 186 -23.31 -15.45 3.41
N PHE A 187 -24.26 -16.03 2.68
CA PHE A 187 -24.10 -16.29 1.25
C PHE A 187 -24.07 -15.00 0.42
N ALA A 188 -24.95 -14.03 0.68
CA ALA A 188 -24.96 -12.73 0.02
C ALA A 188 -23.63 -11.98 0.23
N HIS A 189 -23.15 -11.99 1.47
CA HIS A 189 -21.89 -11.39 1.86
C HIS A 189 -20.71 -12.06 1.15
N ALA A 190 -20.61 -13.38 1.27
CA ALA A 190 -19.56 -14.14 0.61
C ALA A 190 -19.58 -13.93 -0.91
N ALA A 191 -20.75 -13.91 -1.54
CA ALA A 191 -20.88 -13.72 -2.99
C ALA A 191 -20.42 -12.32 -3.43
N GLY A 192 -20.94 -11.26 -2.81
CA GLY A 192 -20.58 -9.88 -3.17
C GLY A 192 -19.09 -9.58 -2.95
N VAL A 193 -18.57 -9.97 -1.78
CA VAL A 193 -17.17 -9.71 -1.39
C VAL A 193 -16.20 -10.55 -2.21
N THR A 194 -16.51 -11.83 -2.48
CA THR A 194 -15.67 -12.70 -3.31
C THR A 194 -15.64 -12.24 -4.76
N MET A 195 -16.79 -11.83 -5.31
CA MET A 195 -16.84 -11.32 -6.69
C MET A 195 -16.05 -10.02 -6.84
N ALA A 196 -16.09 -9.14 -5.83
CA ALA A 196 -15.30 -7.90 -5.83
C ALA A 196 -13.78 -8.19 -5.87
N GLY A 197 -13.31 -9.14 -5.06
CA GLY A 197 -11.93 -9.61 -5.10
C GLY A 197 -11.56 -10.27 -6.42
N LEU A 198 -12.39 -11.20 -6.91
CA LEU A 198 -12.17 -11.89 -8.19
C LEU A 198 -12.07 -10.91 -9.38
N PHE A 199 -12.92 -9.89 -9.39
CA PHE A 199 -12.84 -8.82 -10.38
C PHE A 199 -11.54 -8.04 -10.29
N ALA A 200 -11.14 -7.59 -9.10
CA ALA A 200 -9.85 -6.92 -8.93
C ALA A 200 -8.71 -7.80 -9.45
N ALA A 201 -8.78 -9.09 -9.17
CA ALA A 201 -7.76 -10.04 -9.60
C ALA A 201 -7.66 -10.19 -11.11
N THR A 202 -8.78 -10.49 -11.74
CA THR A 202 -8.86 -10.66 -13.19
C THR A 202 -8.56 -9.37 -13.94
N PHE A 203 -8.98 -8.21 -13.41
CA PHE A 203 -8.66 -6.89 -13.95
C PHE A 203 -7.16 -6.64 -14.02
N PHE A 204 -6.43 -6.77 -12.91
CA PHE A 204 -5.00 -6.50 -12.89
C PHE A 204 -4.18 -7.54 -13.67
N ILE A 205 -4.58 -8.81 -13.66
CA ILE A 205 -3.96 -9.84 -14.49
C ILE A 205 -4.15 -9.53 -15.98
N ALA A 206 -5.37 -9.17 -16.40
CA ALA A 206 -5.66 -8.80 -17.78
C ALA A 206 -4.91 -7.52 -18.20
N LEU A 207 -4.90 -6.50 -17.33
CA LEU A 207 -4.16 -5.26 -17.54
C LEU A 207 -2.67 -5.52 -17.74
N GLN A 208 -2.08 -6.35 -16.90
CA GLN A 208 -0.67 -6.67 -17.01
C GLN A 208 -0.35 -7.51 -18.25
N GLY A 209 -1.21 -8.48 -18.59
CA GLY A 209 -1.12 -9.23 -19.84
C GLY A 209 -1.14 -8.31 -21.05
N LEU A 210 -2.04 -7.33 -21.06
CA LEU A 210 -2.12 -6.31 -22.11
C LEU A 210 -0.84 -5.45 -22.19
N LEU A 211 -0.30 -5.03 -21.05
CA LEU A 211 0.91 -4.21 -20.99
C LEU A 211 2.15 -4.95 -21.52
N VAL A 212 2.27 -6.25 -21.27
CA VAL A 212 3.38 -7.06 -21.80
C VAL A 212 3.26 -7.26 -23.31
N CYS A 213 2.04 -7.28 -23.84
CA CYS A 213 1.78 -7.33 -25.28
C CYS A 213 2.21 -6.05 -26.03
N LEU A 214 2.48 -4.95 -25.34
CA LEU A 214 3.03 -3.73 -25.94
C LEU A 214 4.52 -3.89 -26.32
N PRO A 215 5.06 -3.06 -27.23
CA PRO A 215 6.50 -3.02 -27.50
C PRO A 215 7.31 -2.80 -26.21
N ALA A 216 8.45 -3.48 -26.05
CA ALA A 216 9.21 -3.50 -24.80
C ALA A 216 9.55 -2.10 -24.24
N ARG A 217 9.80 -1.13 -25.13
CA ARG A 217 10.08 0.28 -24.77
C ARG A 217 8.91 0.94 -24.04
N ILE A 218 7.71 0.77 -24.57
CA ILE A 218 6.48 1.37 -24.02
C ILE A 218 6.07 0.57 -22.79
N SER A 219 6.13 -0.77 -22.88
CA SER A 219 5.76 -1.67 -21.79
C SER A 219 6.51 -1.36 -20.49
N ALA A 220 7.84 -1.16 -20.54
CA ALA A 220 8.63 -0.86 -19.33
C ALA A 220 8.22 0.46 -18.67
N LYS A 221 8.07 1.54 -19.47
CA LYS A 221 7.69 2.86 -18.96
C LYS A 221 6.25 2.87 -18.43
N VAL A 222 5.32 2.35 -19.22
CA VAL A 222 3.89 2.33 -18.87
C VAL A 222 3.64 1.39 -17.70
N SER A 223 4.28 0.22 -17.62
CA SER A 223 4.13 -0.71 -16.49
C SER A 223 4.49 -0.06 -15.16
N SER A 224 5.61 0.68 -15.09
CA SER A 224 5.99 1.40 -13.87
C SER A 224 4.98 2.49 -13.50
N THR A 225 4.50 3.26 -14.49
CA THR A 225 3.50 4.31 -14.25
C THR A 225 2.15 3.73 -13.83
N VAL A 226 1.68 2.68 -14.50
CA VAL A 226 0.42 2.00 -14.20
C VAL A 226 0.46 1.39 -12.81
N LYS A 227 1.57 0.77 -12.40
CA LYS A 227 1.74 0.24 -11.04
C LYS A 227 1.55 1.32 -9.97
N ILE A 228 2.25 2.45 -10.11
CA ILE A 228 2.13 3.58 -9.17
C ILE A 228 0.71 4.16 -9.18
N ALA A 229 0.16 4.39 -10.37
CA ALA A 229 -1.20 4.92 -10.54
C ALA A 229 -2.25 3.99 -9.94
N SER A 230 -2.06 2.66 -10.04
CA SER A 230 -2.97 1.66 -9.47
C SER A 230 -2.97 1.70 -7.96
N ILE A 231 -1.79 1.78 -7.31
CA ILE A 231 -1.71 1.94 -5.85
C ILE A 231 -2.43 3.21 -5.40
N ILE A 232 -2.16 4.32 -6.07
CA ILE A 232 -2.80 5.60 -5.78
C ILE A 232 -4.31 5.49 -5.95
N ALA A 233 -4.80 4.93 -7.06
CA ALA A 233 -6.23 4.77 -7.33
C ALA A 233 -6.92 3.87 -6.30
N LEU A 234 -6.32 2.73 -5.94
CA LEU A 234 -6.87 1.81 -4.95
C LEU A 234 -6.93 2.44 -3.55
N LEU A 235 -5.89 3.17 -3.15
CA LEU A 235 -5.91 3.92 -1.89
C LEU A 235 -6.94 5.05 -1.92
N THR A 236 -7.06 5.78 -3.03
CA THR A 236 -8.13 6.77 -3.22
C THR A 236 -9.50 6.14 -3.06
N VAL A 237 -9.77 4.99 -3.70
CA VAL A 237 -11.03 4.25 -3.55
C VAL A 237 -11.30 3.91 -2.07
N LEU A 238 -10.28 3.47 -1.33
CA LEU A 238 -10.41 3.12 0.08
C LEU A 238 -10.68 4.32 1.00
N PHE A 239 -9.93 5.41 0.85
CA PHE A 239 -10.06 6.58 1.73
C PHE A 239 -11.21 7.50 1.32
N LEU A 240 -11.69 7.44 0.07
CA LEU A 240 -12.92 8.12 -0.36
C LEU A 240 -14.17 7.38 0.13
N PHE A 241 -14.05 6.14 0.62
CA PHE A 241 -15.18 5.34 1.09
C PHE A 241 -16.10 6.08 2.07
N PRO A 242 -15.63 6.77 3.14
CA PRO A 242 -16.53 7.44 4.09
C PRO A 242 -17.44 8.49 3.42
N LEU A 243 -16.90 9.23 2.45
CA LEU A 243 -17.66 10.22 1.69
C LEU A 243 -18.72 9.55 0.79
N VAL A 244 -18.33 8.47 0.12
CA VAL A 244 -19.23 7.68 -0.72
C VAL A 244 -20.33 7.04 0.14
N ALA A 245 -19.97 6.41 1.26
CA ALA A 245 -20.85 5.78 2.23
C ALA A 245 -21.94 6.74 2.74
N HIS A 246 -21.56 7.96 3.10
CA HIS A 246 -22.51 8.99 3.53
C HIS A 246 -23.46 9.44 2.43
N SER A 247 -23.08 9.27 1.16
CA SER A 247 -23.82 9.75 -0.01
C SER A 247 -24.46 8.63 -0.84
N VAL A 248 -24.44 7.37 -0.35
CA VAL A 248 -24.92 6.19 -1.10
C VAL A 248 -26.36 6.35 -1.56
N GLU A 249 -27.24 6.80 -0.66
CA GLU A 249 -28.64 7.07 -0.98
C GLU A 249 -28.78 8.06 -2.14
N LYS A 250 -28.13 9.22 -2.03
CA LYS A 250 -28.20 10.28 -3.05
C LYS A 250 -27.63 9.80 -4.40
N LEU A 251 -26.51 9.10 -4.37
CA LEU A 251 -25.84 8.59 -5.56
C LEU A 251 -26.71 7.56 -6.30
N LEU A 252 -27.38 6.67 -5.57
CA LEU A 252 -28.23 5.62 -6.13
C LEU A 252 -29.62 6.13 -6.52
N ALA A 253 -30.22 7.00 -5.71
CA ALA A 253 -31.54 7.59 -6.00
C ALA A 253 -31.51 8.48 -7.25
N MET A 254 -30.45 9.25 -7.44
CA MET A 254 -30.28 10.16 -8.59
C MET A 254 -29.72 9.45 -9.84
N GLN A 255 -29.55 8.11 -9.82
CA GLN A 255 -28.97 7.31 -10.90
C GLN A 255 -27.71 7.92 -11.54
N SER A 256 -26.82 8.47 -10.71
CA SER A 256 -25.65 9.19 -11.19
C SER A 256 -24.82 8.29 -12.12
N THR A 257 -24.34 8.85 -13.22
CA THR A 257 -23.46 8.12 -14.16
C THR A 257 -22.22 7.59 -13.45
N ALA A 258 -21.73 8.27 -12.41
CA ALA A 258 -20.58 7.85 -11.62
C ALA A 258 -20.77 6.45 -10.97
N VAL A 259 -22.00 6.10 -10.55
CA VAL A 259 -22.32 4.79 -9.96
C VAL A 259 -22.02 3.65 -10.94
N HIS A 260 -22.24 3.89 -12.22
CA HIS A 260 -22.04 2.89 -13.27
C HIS A 260 -20.57 2.64 -13.61
N TRP A 261 -19.67 3.57 -13.29
CA TRP A 261 -18.23 3.47 -13.58
C TRP A 261 -17.38 3.12 -12.35
N TYR A 262 -17.99 2.99 -11.17
CA TYR A 262 -17.30 2.70 -9.92
C TYR A 262 -17.54 1.23 -9.51
N PRO A 263 -16.56 0.33 -9.71
CA PRO A 263 -16.76 -1.11 -9.57
C PRO A 263 -17.35 -1.60 -8.25
N PRO A 264 -17.04 -1.01 -7.07
CA PRO A 264 -17.67 -1.43 -5.82
C PRO A 264 -19.21 -1.40 -5.84
N PHE A 265 -19.84 -0.48 -6.59
CA PHE A 265 -21.32 -0.49 -6.73
C PHE A 265 -21.84 -1.70 -7.50
N TRP A 266 -21.07 -2.25 -8.46
CA TRP A 266 -21.48 -3.44 -9.21
C TRP A 266 -21.62 -4.65 -8.30
N PHE A 267 -20.63 -4.84 -7.43
CA PHE A 267 -20.59 -5.96 -6.49
C PHE A 267 -21.50 -5.75 -5.27
N LEU A 268 -21.74 -4.50 -4.88
CA LEU A 268 -22.84 -4.16 -3.98
C LEU A 268 -24.19 -4.58 -4.58
N GLY A 269 -24.40 -4.36 -5.88
CA GLY A 269 -25.57 -4.88 -6.58
C GLY A 269 -25.73 -6.40 -6.46
N ILE A 270 -24.64 -7.17 -6.62
CA ILE A 270 -24.66 -8.63 -6.40
C ILE A 270 -25.03 -8.96 -4.95
N TYR A 271 -24.44 -8.27 -3.98
CA TYR A 271 -24.72 -8.46 -2.55
C TYR A 271 -26.23 -8.25 -2.27
N GLU A 272 -26.77 -7.09 -2.63
CA GLU A 272 -28.15 -6.72 -2.31
C GLU A 272 -29.18 -7.57 -3.06
N THR A 273 -28.89 -7.96 -4.31
CA THR A 273 -29.78 -8.83 -5.08
C THR A 273 -29.85 -10.25 -4.52
N VAL A 274 -28.75 -10.78 -3.96
CA VAL A 274 -28.77 -12.08 -3.27
C VAL A 274 -29.50 -11.97 -1.94
N LEU A 275 -29.27 -10.88 -1.19
CA LEU A 275 -29.86 -10.66 0.12
C LEU A 275 -31.38 -10.46 0.07
N TYR A 276 -31.88 -9.59 -0.82
CA TYR A 276 -33.30 -9.25 -0.92
C TYR A 276 -34.03 -10.02 -2.03
N GLY A 277 -33.33 -10.50 -3.06
CA GLY A 277 -33.95 -11.26 -4.14
C GLY A 277 -34.83 -10.36 -5.01
N ARG A 278 -36.09 -10.74 -5.23
CA ARG A 278 -37.03 -9.98 -6.09
C ARG A 278 -37.47 -8.64 -5.50
N THR A 279 -37.30 -8.44 -4.20
CA THR A 279 -37.66 -7.18 -3.52
C THR A 279 -36.51 -6.17 -3.53
N ALA A 280 -35.36 -6.50 -4.13
CA ALA A 280 -34.27 -5.56 -4.30
C ALA A 280 -34.67 -4.44 -5.27
N LEU A 281 -34.12 -3.24 -5.06
CA LEU A 281 -34.31 -2.11 -5.97
C LEU A 281 -33.81 -2.46 -7.39
N PRO A 282 -34.50 -2.02 -8.46
CA PRO A 282 -34.12 -2.34 -9.85
C PRO A 282 -32.68 -1.99 -10.21
N ILE A 283 -32.15 -0.90 -9.63
CA ILE A 283 -30.76 -0.46 -9.85
C ILE A 283 -29.74 -1.53 -9.42
N PHE A 284 -29.99 -2.27 -8.34
CA PHE A 284 -29.09 -3.33 -7.89
C PHE A 284 -29.06 -4.51 -8.86
N HIS A 285 -30.18 -4.84 -9.51
CA HIS A 285 -30.19 -5.87 -10.56
C HIS A 285 -29.38 -5.45 -11.79
N GLN A 286 -29.43 -4.18 -12.17
CA GLN A 286 -28.61 -3.67 -13.28
C GLN A 286 -27.13 -3.70 -12.92
N LEU A 287 -26.76 -3.20 -11.74
CA LEU A 287 -25.38 -3.21 -11.24
C LEU A 287 -24.82 -4.63 -11.10
N ALA A 288 -25.63 -5.58 -10.60
CA ALA A 288 -25.25 -6.99 -10.50
C ALA A 288 -24.95 -7.62 -11.87
N ARG A 289 -25.79 -7.34 -12.88
CA ARG A 289 -25.57 -7.81 -14.25
C ARG A 289 -24.28 -7.24 -14.84
N THR A 290 -24.03 -5.95 -14.68
CA THR A 290 -22.78 -5.30 -15.13
C THR A 290 -21.57 -5.92 -14.43
N GLY A 291 -21.63 -6.11 -13.11
CA GLY A 291 -20.55 -6.74 -12.35
C GLY A 291 -20.23 -8.14 -12.84
N LEU A 292 -21.26 -8.96 -13.07
CA LEU A 292 -21.09 -10.34 -13.55
C LEU A 292 -20.50 -10.38 -14.97
N THR A 293 -21.07 -9.59 -15.91
CA THR A 293 -20.64 -9.59 -17.31
C THR A 293 -19.23 -9.06 -17.50
N VAL A 294 -18.89 -7.96 -16.84
CA VAL A 294 -17.54 -7.37 -16.93
C VAL A 294 -16.51 -8.27 -16.25
N THR A 295 -16.84 -8.88 -15.11
CA THR A 295 -15.93 -9.84 -14.45
C THR A 295 -15.69 -11.06 -15.34
N ALA A 296 -16.74 -11.62 -15.94
CA ALA A 296 -16.60 -12.74 -16.88
C ALA A 296 -15.77 -12.35 -18.11
N ALA A 297 -16.02 -11.17 -18.70
CA ALA A 297 -15.25 -10.66 -19.83
C ALA A 297 -13.76 -10.50 -19.46
N LEU A 298 -13.43 -9.87 -18.34
CA LEU A 298 -12.04 -9.70 -17.90
C LEU A 298 -11.36 -11.03 -17.53
N ALA A 299 -12.09 -11.96 -16.93
CA ALA A 299 -11.58 -13.29 -16.65
C ALA A 299 -11.20 -14.03 -17.95
N THR A 300 -12.07 -13.98 -18.98
CA THR A 300 -11.77 -14.58 -20.28
C THR A 300 -10.59 -13.91 -20.98
N ILE A 301 -10.54 -12.57 -20.98
CA ILE A 301 -9.42 -11.79 -21.53
C ILE A 301 -8.11 -12.14 -20.79
N GLY A 302 -8.13 -12.18 -19.46
CA GLY A 302 -6.98 -12.55 -18.65
C GLY A 302 -6.49 -13.97 -18.92
N ALA A 303 -7.41 -14.94 -19.03
CA ALA A 303 -7.08 -16.33 -19.36
C ALA A 303 -6.43 -16.48 -20.74
N LEU A 304 -6.84 -15.66 -21.72
CA LEU A 304 -6.27 -15.66 -23.07
C LEU A 304 -4.93 -14.88 -23.14
N LEU A 305 -4.85 -13.73 -22.47
CA LEU A 305 -3.67 -12.86 -22.51
C LEU A 305 -2.51 -13.40 -21.66
N TYR A 306 -2.79 -14.08 -20.54
CA TYR A 306 -1.73 -14.51 -19.62
C TYR A 306 -0.72 -15.48 -20.27
N PRO A 307 -1.12 -16.54 -20.99
CA PRO A 307 -0.17 -17.41 -21.71
C PRO A 307 0.64 -16.68 -22.80
N LEU A 308 0.00 -15.77 -23.53
CA LEU A 308 0.65 -14.96 -24.57
C LEU A 308 1.69 -14.00 -23.97
N ALA A 309 1.31 -13.31 -22.89
CA ALA A 309 2.21 -12.44 -22.15
C ALA A 309 3.37 -13.22 -21.52
N TYR A 310 3.12 -14.42 -20.99
CA TYR A 310 4.15 -15.28 -20.42
C TYR A 310 5.24 -15.62 -21.43
N THR A 311 4.86 -16.14 -22.61
CA THR A 311 5.82 -16.51 -23.65
C THR A 311 6.61 -15.32 -24.17
N ARG A 312 5.93 -14.18 -24.37
CA ARG A 312 6.56 -12.93 -24.80
C ARG A 312 7.53 -12.37 -23.77
N ARG A 313 7.17 -12.41 -22.48
CA ARG A 313 8.04 -11.95 -21.39
C ARG A 313 9.31 -12.78 -21.30
N VAL A 314 9.21 -14.12 -21.37
CA VAL A 314 10.39 -15.01 -21.39
C VAL A 314 11.32 -14.65 -22.54
N ARG A 315 10.76 -14.42 -23.74
CA ARG A 315 11.54 -13.99 -24.91
C ARG A 315 12.24 -12.64 -24.70
N GLN A 316 11.52 -11.64 -24.18
CA GLN A 316 12.09 -10.32 -23.89
C GLN A 316 13.24 -10.35 -22.87
N LEU A 317 13.16 -11.26 -21.88
CA LEU A 317 14.21 -11.44 -20.88
C LEU A 317 15.48 -12.03 -21.50
N ILE A 318 15.34 -13.05 -22.37
CA ILE A 318 16.47 -13.69 -23.05
C ILE A 318 17.13 -12.73 -24.07
N GLU A 319 16.33 -11.97 -24.81
CA GLU A 319 16.84 -11.03 -25.83
C GLU A 319 17.56 -9.81 -25.23
N GLY A 320 17.35 -9.52 -23.94
CA GLY A 320 17.97 -8.41 -23.22
C GLY A 320 17.35 -7.05 -23.57
N ALA A 321 17.05 -6.25 -22.54
CA ALA A 321 16.65 -4.86 -22.74
C ALA A 321 17.87 -4.02 -23.12
N GLY A 322 17.94 -3.53 -24.37
CA GLY A 322 19.01 -2.64 -24.81
C GLY A 322 19.22 -1.47 -23.83
N ILE A 323 20.47 -1.28 -23.39
CA ILE A 323 20.86 -0.27 -22.40
C ILE A 323 20.44 1.12 -22.88
N GLN A 324 19.50 1.75 -22.19
CA GLN A 324 19.00 3.07 -22.55
C GLN A 324 19.86 4.17 -21.92
N LYS A 325 20.51 5.00 -22.76
CA LYS A 325 21.08 6.29 -22.35
C LYS A 325 20.03 7.39 -22.55
N GLY A 326 19.18 7.63 -21.56
CA GLY A 326 18.29 8.79 -21.55
C GLY A 326 19.06 10.06 -21.16
N SER A 327 19.32 10.96 -22.11
CA SER A 327 19.88 12.29 -21.82
C SER A 327 18.74 13.27 -21.57
N ASN A 328 18.46 13.60 -20.30
CA ASN A 328 17.47 14.62 -19.95
C ASN A 328 18.17 15.97 -19.68
N SER A 329 18.01 16.94 -20.58
CA SER A 329 18.71 18.24 -20.52
C SER A 329 18.31 19.09 -19.31
N PHE A 330 17.05 19.00 -18.87
CA PHE A 330 16.58 19.70 -17.65
C PHE A 330 17.28 19.19 -16.39
N ALA A 331 17.51 17.87 -16.31
CA ALA A 331 18.27 17.28 -15.21
C ALA A 331 19.72 17.76 -15.20
N LYS A 332 20.34 18.00 -16.37
CA LYS A 332 21.69 18.56 -16.46
C LYS A 332 21.76 19.98 -15.91
N LEU A 333 20.76 20.83 -16.24
CA LEU A 333 20.68 22.20 -15.73
C LEU A 333 20.50 22.22 -14.21
N LEU A 334 19.58 21.40 -13.69
CA LEU A 334 19.33 21.29 -12.25
C LEU A 334 20.59 20.80 -11.50
N HIS A 335 21.26 19.77 -12.03
CA HIS A 335 22.53 19.31 -11.45
C HIS A 335 23.59 20.41 -11.45
N HIS A 336 23.70 21.20 -12.53
CA HIS A 336 24.67 22.29 -12.59
C HIS A 336 24.42 23.35 -11.51
N LEU A 337 23.17 23.79 -11.35
CA LEU A 337 22.78 24.76 -10.32
C LEU A 337 23.02 24.22 -8.90
N LEU A 338 22.69 22.96 -8.64
CA LEU A 338 22.92 22.32 -7.34
C LEU A 338 24.41 22.15 -7.02
N HIS A 339 25.23 21.83 -8.02
CA HIS A 339 26.68 21.70 -7.86
C HIS A 339 27.38 23.04 -7.64
N ALA A 340 26.88 24.11 -8.24
CA ALA A 340 27.45 25.46 -8.10
C ALA A 340 27.11 26.11 -6.75
N THR A 341 25.89 25.87 -6.23
CA THR A 341 25.37 26.63 -5.08
C THR A 341 25.58 25.90 -3.75
N ILE A 342 25.04 24.68 -3.61
CA ILE A 342 24.84 24.05 -2.29
C ILE A 342 25.68 22.78 -2.09
N LEU A 343 25.88 21.96 -3.12
CA LEU A 343 26.71 20.75 -3.04
C LEU A 343 28.16 21.09 -3.38
N ARG A 344 28.88 21.78 -2.50
CA ARG A 344 30.27 22.23 -2.78
C ARG A 344 31.30 21.11 -2.63
N THR A 345 31.13 20.22 -1.66
CA THR A 345 32.08 19.13 -1.40
C THR A 345 31.82 17.88 -2.26
N PRO A 346 32.88 17.19 -2.73
CA PRO A 346 32.74 16.03 -3.60
C PRO A 346 32.00 14.87 -2.92
N ARG A 347 32.18 14.71 -1.59
CA ARG A 347 31.47 13.68 -0.80
C ARG A 347 29.97 13.93 -0.74
N ALA A 348 29.54 15.16 -0.45
CA ALA A 348 28.13 15.54 -0.46
C ALA A 348 27.48 15.33 -1.84
N ARG A 349 28.19 15.66 -2.93
CA ARG A 349 27.73 15.38 -4.31
C ARG A 349 27.53 13.88 -4.55
N ALA A 350 28.50 13.05 -4.13
CA ALA A 350 28.44 11.61 -4.31
C ALA A 350 27.23 11.01 -3.57
N ILE A 351 26.97 11.45 -2.34
CA ILE A 351 25.85 10.95 -1.52
C ILE A 351 24.51 11.41 -2.08
N PHE A 352 24.39 12.67 -2.51
CA PHE A 352 23.17 13.17 -3.16
C PHE A 352 22.83 12.35 -4.41
N HIS A 353 23.80 12.15 -5.30
CA HIS A 353 23.60 11.37 -6.53
C HIS A 353 23.37 9.90 -6.27
N PHE A 354 24.08 9.31 -5.31
CA PHE A 354 23.84 7.95 -4.85
C PHE A 354 22.39 7.82 -4.37
N ALA A 355 21.91 8.72 -3.52
CA ALA A 355 20.56 8.67 -2.99
C ALA A 355 19.49 8.86 -4.08
N ALA A 356 19.65 9.87 -4.94
CA ALA A 356 18.73 10.15 -6.03
C ALA A 356 18.66 9.01 -7.06
N GLN A 357 19.81 8.46 -7.47
CA GLN A 357 19.86 7.37 -8.44
C GLN A 357 19.32 6.06 -7.84
N THR A 358 19.60 5.80 -6.57
CA THR A 358 19.05 4.65 -5.85
C THR A 358 17.53 4.75 -5.79
N LEU A 359 17.00 5.92 -5.42
CA LEU A 359 15.56 6.20 -5.37
C LEU A 359 14.87 6.00 -6.72
N ALA A 360 15.50 6.45 -7.82
CA ALA A 360 14.94 6.38 -9.16
C ALA A 360 15.05 5.00 -9.84
N ARG A 361 15.98 4.15 -9.39
CA ARG A 361 16.25 2.84 -10.02
C ARG A 361 15.58 1.68 -9.29
N LEU A 362 15.48 1.72 -7.96
CA LEU A 362 14.99 0.60 -7.18
C LEU A 362 13.45 0.60 -7.08
N GLN A 363 12.84 -0.39 -7.73
CA GLN A 363 11.39 -0.55 -7.78
C GLN A 363 10.73 -0.69 -6.39
N ARG A 364 11.43 -1.29 -5.42
CA ARG A 364 10.93 -1.40 -4.04
C ARG A 364 10.69 -0.04 -3.40
N LEU A 365 11.52 0.96 -3.72
CA LEU A 365 11.35 2.32 -3.20
C LEU A 365 10.16 3.01 -3.86
N HIS A 366 9.93 2.76 -5.15
CA HIS A 366 8.75 3.26 -5.85
C HIS A 366 7.44 2.73 -5.23
N LEU A 367 7.42 1.48 -4.74
CA LEU A 367 6.28 0.93 -4.01
C LEU A 367 5.99 1.71 -2.72
N TYR A 368 7.01 1.96 -1.89
CA TYR A 368 6.84 2.78 -0.68
C TYR A 368 6.36 4.19 -1.04
N LEU A 369 7.03 4.87 -1.98
CA LEU A 369 6.63 6.20 -2.41
C LEU A 369 5.19 6.24 -2.93
N ALA A 370 4.76 5.24 -3.71
CA ALA A 370 3.40 5.14 -4.22
C ALA A 370 2.37 4.94 -3.11
N MET A 371 2.68 4.16 -2.07
CA MET A 371 1.79 4.01 -0.91
C MET A 371 1.60 5.32 -0.15
N TYR A 372 2.69 6.02 0.16
CA TYR A 372 2.63 7.30 0.88
C TYR A 372 1.99 8.40 0.03
N ALA A 373 2.36 8.49 -1.25
CA ALA A 373 1.74 9.43 -2.18
C ALA A 373 0.26 9.13 -2.41
N GLY A 374 -0.11 7.85 -2.51
CA GLY A 374 -1.50 7.42 -2.64
C GLY A 374 -2.33 7.77 -1.42
N ALA A 375 -1.83 7.50 -0.21
CA ALA A 375 -2.49 7.91 1.03
C ALA A 375 -2.66 9.44 1.10
N GLY A 376 -1.59 10.21 0.86
CA GLY A 376 -1.65 11.67 0.86
C GLY A 376 -2.64 12.23 -0.18
N LEU A 377 -2.59 11.76 -1.43
CA LEU A 377 -3.52 12.19 -2.48
C LEU A 377 -4.96 11.79 -2.16
N ALA A 378 -5.16 10.61 -1.58
CA ALA A 378 -6.48 10.14 -1.21
C ALA A 378 -7.11 11.00 -0.10
N PHE A 379 -6.34 11.40 0.92
CA PHE A 379 -6.80 12.36 1.93
C PHE A 379 -7.11 13.73 1.33
N VAL A 380 -6.25 14.22 0.43
CA VAL A 380 -6.48 15.49 -0.29
C VAL A 380 -7.79 15.42 -1.08
N LEU A 381 -8.00 14.38 -1.88
CA LEU A 381 -9.22 14.20 -2.66
C LEU A 381 -10.46 14.07 -1.76
N SER A 382 -10.37 13.31 -0.68
CA SER A 382 -11.45 13.17 0.29
C SER A 382 -11.79 14.50 0.99
N GLY A 383 -10.81 15.35 1.26
CA GLY A 383 -11.03 16.67 1.85
C GLY A 383 -11.54 17.71 0.85
N LEU A 384 -11.08 17.63 -0.40
CA LEU A 384 -11.47 18.54 -1.48
C LEU A 384 -12.90 18.30 -1.96
N THR A 385 -13.36 17.04 -1.96
CA THR A 385 -14.64 16.67 -2.58
C THR A 385 -15.81 16.81 -1.61
N LEU A 386 -16.79 17.63 -2.01
CA LEU A 386 -18.11 17.70 -1.38
C LEU A 386 -19.16 17.38 -2.44
N PHE A 387 -20.13 16.53 -2.07
CA PHE A 387 -21.30 16.32 -2.89
C PHE A 387 -22.37 17.33 -2.51
N GLN A 388 -22.64 18.28 -3.39
CA GLN A 388 -23.74 19.24 -3.24
C GLN A 388 -24.86 18.92 -4.24
N THR A 389 -26.09 19.12 -3.80
CA THR A 389 -27.30 18.91 -4.60
C THR A 389 -27.80 20.26 -5.07
N ASP A 390 -27.79 20.48 -6.38
CA ASP A 390 -28.45 21.63 -7.02
C ASP A 390 -29.62 21.12 -7.85
N GLY A 391 -30.84 21.26 -7.32
CA GLY A 391 -32.03 20.63 -7.87
C GLY A 391 -31.91 19.11 -7.96
N ASP A 392 -32.08 18.57 -9.18
CA ASP A 392 -32.07 17.12 -9.47
C ASP A 392 -30.69 16.60 -9.94
N ARG A 393 -29.63 17.40 -9.79
CA ARG A 393 -28.27 17.02 -10.19
C ARG A 393 -27.29 17.08 -9.03
N LEU A 394 -26.50 16.02 -8.91
CA LEU A 394 -25.43 15.91 -7.91
C LEU A 394 -24.12 16.42 -8.53
N HIS A 395 -23.62 17.53 -8.01
CA HIS A 395 -22.39 18.16 -8.48
C HIS A 395 -21.28 17.97 -7.44
N VAL A 396 -20.07 17.67 -7.92
CA VAL A 396 -18.88 17.64 -7.09
C VAL A 396 -18.37 19.07 -6.95
N VAL A 397 -18.41 19.60 -5.74
CA VAL A 397 -17.95 20.95 -5.40
C VAL A 397 -16.65 20.84 -4.62
N VAL A 398 -15.75 21.79 -4.87
CA VAL A 398 -14.45 21.88 -4.19
C VAL A 398 -14.65 22.60 -2.86
N SER A 399 -14.37 21.93 -1.76
CA SER A 399 -14.41 22.50 -0.41
C SER A 399 -13.30 23.53 -0.20
N PRO A 400 -13.60 24.75 0.28
CA PRO A 400 -12.57 25.71 0.70
C PRO A 400 -11.62 25.10 1.75
N ASN A 401 -12.17 24.47 2.80
CA ASN A 401 -11.39 23.79 3.83
C ASN A 401 -10.59 22.60 3.26
N GLY A 402 -11.08 21.98 2.19
CA GLY A 402 -10.37 20.95 1.44
C GLY A 402 -9.11 21.45 0.75
N VAL A 403 -9.12 22.68 0.24
CA VAL A 403 -7.94 23.33 -0.35
C VAL A 403 -6.92 23.63 0.75
N ARG A 404 -7.38 24.19 1.87
CA ARG A 404 -6.54 24.51 3.05
C ARG A 404 -5.82 23.28 3.61
N ILE A 405 -6.54 22.18 3.78
CA ILE A 405 -5.97 20.94 4.33
C ILE A 405 -5.00 20.25 3.36
N ALA A 406 -5.09 20.52 2.05
CA ALA A 406 -4.30 19.80 1.06
C ALA A 406 -2.79 20.03 1.21
N ILE A 407 -2.35 21.26 1.53
CA ILE A 407 -0.93 21.58 1.69
C ILE A 407 -0.28 20.82 2.84
N PRO A 408 -0.75 20.92 4.10
CA PRO A 408 -0.13 20.20 5.21
C PRO A 408 -0.18 18.68 5.01
N VAL A 409 -1.24 18.15 4.39
CA VAL A 409 -1.34 16.72 4.07
C VAL A 409 -0.27 16.32 3.05
N LEU A 410 -0.14 17.02 1.92
CA LEU A 410 0.86 16.70 0.91
C LEU A 410 2.28 16.81 1.45
N ALA A 411 2.60 17.89 2.16
CA ALA A 411 3.93 18.08 2.74
C ALA A 411 4.30 16.92 3.69
N PHE A 412 3.37 16.56 4.60
CA PHE A 412 3.58 15.48 5.55
C PHE A 412 3.78 14.12 4.86
N TRP A 413 2.89 13.73 3.94
CA TRP A 413 2.94 12.41 3.31
C TRP A 413 4.12 12.26 2.33
N ILE A 414 4.49 13.32 1.61
CA ILE A 414 5.67 13.30 0.73
C ILE A 414 6.95 13.11 1.55
N ILE A 415 7.12 13.87 2.65
CA ILE A 415 8.31 13.79 3.50
C ILE A 415 8.36 12.46 4.26
N ALA A 416 7.22 11.99 4.78
CA ALA A 416 7.13 10.68 5.42
C ALA A 416 7.50 9.54 4.47
N GLY A 417 7.04 9.62 3.21
CA GLY A 417 7.37 8.65 2.16
C GLY A 417 8.85 8.67 1.79
N LEU A 418 9.43 9.86 1.57
CA LEU A 418 10.85 10.02 1.26
C LEU A 418 11.75 9.54 2.40
N ARG A 419 11.43 9.89 3.65
CA ARG A 419 12.14 9.38 4.83
C ARG A 419 12.09 7.86 4.90
N THR A 420 10.91 7.28 4.73
CA THR A 420 10.74 5.82 4.81
C THR A 420 11.52 5.11 3.71
N ALA A 421 11.52 5.67 2.49
CA ALA A 421 12.30 5.15 1.37
C ALA A 421 13.81 5.22 1.64
N LEU A 422 14.32 6.38 2.06
CA LEU A 422 15.74 6.60 2.32
C LEU A 422 16.28 5.77 3.51
N GLN A 423 15.43 5.48 4.49
CA GLN A 423 15.76 4.64 5.65
C GLN A 423 15.49 3.14 5.42
N SER A 424 15.23 2.71 4.19
CA SER A 424 15.04 1.30 3.85
C SER A 424 16.40 0.56 3.77
N PRO A 425 16.55 -0.63 4.39
CA PRO A 425 17.80 -1.38 4.38
C PRO A 425 18.04 -2.08 3.03
N LEU A 426 18.61 -1.38 2.04
CA LEU A 426 18.87 -1.95 0.71
C LEU A 426 20.34 -2.26 0.46
N GLY A 427 21.26 -1.51 1.07
CA GLY A 427 22.69 -1.60 0.83
C GLY A 427 23.48 -2.20 2.00
N THR A 428 22.86 -3.04 2.85
CA THR A 428 23.50 -3.54 4.07
C THR A 428 24.82 -4.27 3.79
N LYS A 429 24.87 -5.07 2.72
CA LYS A 429 26.08 -5.75 2.24
C LYS A 429 27.20 -4.79 1.78
N GLY A 430 26.85 -3.59 1.33
CA GLY A 430 27.80 -2.54 0.91
C GLY A 430 28.06 -1.47 1.97
N SER A 431 27.41 -1.58 3.14
CA SER A 431 27.47 -0.56 4.20
C SER A 431 28.88 -0.41 4.80
N TRP A 432 29.70 -1.46 4.72
CA TRP A 432 31.08 -1.45 5.20
C TRP A 432 31.92 -0.35 4.54
N ILE A 433 31.69 -0.01 3.26
CA ILE A 433 32.45 1.04 2.56
C ILE A 433 32.27 2.38 3.28
N PHE A 434 31.03 2.71 3.64
CA PHE A 434 30.71 3.95 4.32
C PHE A 434 31.17 3.95 5.77
N ARG A 435 31.07 2.81 6.46
CA ARG A 435 31.38 2.70 7.89
C ARG A 435 32.87 2.55 8.18
N VAL A 436 33.61 1.78 7.37
CA VAL A 436 35.01 1.43 7.59
C VAL A 436 35.94 2.45 6.93
N ILE A 437 35.65 2.87 5.70
CA ILE A 437 36.50 3.84 4.97
C ILE A 437 36.07 5.28 5.27
N GLY A 438 34.76 5.54 5.28
CA GLY A 438 34.20 6.87 5.52
C GLY A 438 34.16 7.27 6.99
N GLY A 439 34.09 6.31 7.92
CA GLY A 439 33.86 6.57 9.33
C GLY A 439 32.45 7.08 9.60
N GLN A 440 32.31 8.00 10.56
CA GLN A 440 31.01 8.63 10.84
C GLN A 440 30.68 9.68 9.76
N PRO A 441 29.42 9.73 9.29
CA PRO A 441 29.04 10.67 8.24
C PRO A 441 29.16 12.11 8.73
N ALA A 442 29.87 12.93 7.97
CA ALA A 442 29.99 14.35 8.28
C ALA A 442 28.63 15.05 8.18
N GLN A 443 28.46 16.18 8.87
CA GLN A 443 27.22 16.94 8.84
C GLN A 443 26.82 17.35 7.40
N GLU A 444 27.78 17.68 6.56
CA GLU A 444 27.55 18.02 5.14
C GLU A 444 26.97 16.83 4.33
N GLU A 445 27.40 15.62 4.65
CA GLU A 445 26.96 14.38 4.00
C GLU A 445 25.51 14.06 4.34
N LEU A 446 25.14 14.22 5.62
CA LEU A 446 23.75 14.08 6.06
C LEU A 446 22.87 15.18 5.46
N ARG A 447 23.40 16.41 5.35
CA ARG A 447 22.67 17.54 4.76
C ARG A 447 22.41 17.37 3.27
N ALA A 448 23.28 16.67 2.54
CA ALA A 448 23.04 16.34 1.14
C ALA A 448 21.77 15.48 0.96
N THR A 449 21.51 14.56 1.90
CA THR A 449 20.31 13.72 1.86
C THR A 449 19.05 14.52 2.14
N GLU A 450 19.09 15.44 3.10
CA GLU A 450 17.95 16.32 3.39
C GLU A 450 17.65 17.28 2.27
N LEU A 451 18.69 17.82 1.62
CA LEU A 451 18.51 18.68 0.48
C LEU A 451 17.78 17.97 -0.66
N LEU A 452 18.06 16.68 -0.86
CA LEU A 452 17.29 15.87 -1.81
C LEU A 452 15.81 15.81 -1.44
N VAL A 453 15.51 15.63 -0.14
CA VAL A 453 14.13 15.62 0.36
C VAL A 453 13.48 16.98 0.18
N ASP A 454 14.15 18.07 0.56
CA ASP A 454 13.66 19.44 0.43
C ASP A 454 13.39 19.82 -1.03
N VAL A 455 14.28 19.46 -1.95
CA VAL A 455 14.08 19.73 -3.39
C VAL A 455 12.85 18.98 -3.90
N ILE A 456 12.72 17.69 -3.59
CA ILE A 456 11.58 16.89 -4.07
C ILE A 456 10.28 17.36 -3.43
N SER A 457 10.25 17.52 -2.10
CA SER A 457 9.05 17.91 -1.36
C SER A 457 8.57 19.29 -1.78
N LEU A 458 9.47 20.28 -1.84
CA LEU A 458 9.13 21.64 -2.24
C LEU A 458 8.64 21.70 -3.69
N THR A 459 9.29 20.99 -4.61
CA THR A 459 8.87 21.01 -6.03
C THR A 459 7.46 20.43 -6.18
N LEU A 460 7.17 19.31 -5.50
CA LEU A 460 5.87 18.65 -5.58
C LEU A 460 4.78 19.44 -4.84
N THR A 461 5.05 20.01 -3.67
CA THR A 461 4.07 20.79 -2.92
C THR A 461 3.77 22.12 -3.60
N LEU A 462 4.77 22.85 -4.12
CA LEU A 462 4.54 24.08 -4.87
C LEU A 462 3.79 23.84 -6.18
N ALA A 463 4.08 22.74 -6.89
CA ALA A 463 3.30 22.34 -8.04
C ALA A 463 1.83 22.07 -7.66
N ALA A 464 1.59 21.43 -6.50
CA ALA A 464 0.24 21.24 -6.00
C ALA A 464 -0.45 22.56 -5.62
N VAL A 465 0.25 23.51 -5.00
CA VAL A 465 -0.29 24.86 -4.72
C VAL A 465 -0.73 25.54 -6.01
N LEU A 466 0.10 25.47 -7.06
CA LEU A 466 -0.24 26.04 -8.36
C LEU A 466 -1.50 25.39 -8.96
N ILE A 467 -1.59 24.06 -8.94
CA ILE A 467 -2.76 23.32 -9.44
C ILE A 467 -4.02 23.68 -8.63
N LEU A 468 -3.91 23.71 -7.30
CA LEU A 468 -5.02 24.04 -6.41
C LEU A 468 -5.48 25.47 -6.59
N HIS A 469 -4.59 26.43 -6.88
CA HIS A 469 -4.97 27.82 -7.15
C HIS A 469 -5.94 27.94 -8.34
N PHE A 470 -5.76 27.12 -9.39
CA PHE A 470 -6.67 27.10 -10.54
C PHE A 470 -8.03 26.44 -10.25
N ILE A 471 -8.05 25.50 -9.31
CA ILE A 471 -9.25 24.71 -8.96
C ILE A 471 -10.04 25.37 -7.81
N ALA A 472 -9.38 26.18 -6.97
CA ALA A 472 -9.97 26.77 -5.78
C ALA A 472 -11.19 27.65 -6.09
N PRO A 473 -12.17 27.72 -5.16
CA PRO A 473 -13.30 28.65 -5.25
C PRO A 473 -12.83 30.10 -5.44
N PRO A 474 -13.63 30.95 -6.14
CA PRO A 474 -13.23 32.34 -6.45
C PRO A 474 -12.90 33.16 -5.20
N GLU A 475 -13.55 32.87 -4.07
CA GLU A 475 -13.32 33.48 -2.75
C GLU A 475 -11.86 33.33 -2.27
N MET A 476 -11.18 32.25 -2.65
CA MET A 476 -9.80 31.95 -2.24
C MET A 476 -8.73 32.38 -3.26
N ARG A 477 -9.13 32.94 -4.42
CA ARG A 477 -8.19 33.35 -5.48
C ARG A 477 -7.55 34.71 -5.24
N THR A 478 -7.53 35.17 -4.00
CA THR A 478 -6.86 36.42 -3.65
C THR A 478 -5.34 36.24 -3.69
N PRO A 479 -4.57 37.28 -4.07
CA PRO A 479 -3.11 37.18 -4.11
C PRO A 479 -2.53 36.92 -2.71
N LEU A 480 -3.20 37.39 -1.66
CA LEU A 480 -2.78 37.17 -0.27
C LEU A 480 -2.99 35.71 0.16
N ALA A 481 -4.11 35.07 -0.22
CA ALA A 481 -4.33 33.65 0.04
C ALA A 481 -3.31 32.79 -0.73
N ALA A 482 -3.04 33.09 -2.00
CA ALA A 482 -2.01 32.40 -2.76
C ALA A 482 -0.61 32.55 -2.13
N ALA A 483 -0.26 33.75 -1.67
CA ALA A 483 0.99 33.97 -0.94
C ALA A 483 1.04 33.19 0.38
N ALA A 484 -0.07 33.12 1.13
CA ALA A 484 -0.17 32.34 2.37
C ALA A 484 0.05 30.85 2.11
N GLN A 485 -0.60 30.29 1.08
CA GLN A 485 -0.39 28.90 0.64
C GLN A 485 1.08 28.62 0.29
N VAL A 486 1.75 29.53 -0.42
CA VAL A 486 3.18 29.37 -0.79
C VAL A 486 4.08 29.44 0.44
N VAL A 487 3.87 30.40 1.35
CA VAL A 487 4.65 30.52 2.59
C VAL A 487 4.46 29.28 3.47
N LEU A 488 3.23 28.79 3.59
CA LEU A 488 2.93 27.54 4.29
C LEU A 488 3.61 26.34 3.62
N ALA A 489 3.53 26.20 2.30
CA ALA A 489 4.17 25.09 1.59
C ALA A 489 5.69 25.07 1.81
N ILE A 490 6.35 26.23 1.69
CA ILE A 490 7.80 26.35 1.93
C ILE A 490 8.13 26.04 3.40
N GLY A 491 7.46 26.73 4.34
CA GLY A 491 7.73 26.61 5.77
C GLY A 491 7.50 25.20 6.30
N LEU A 492 6.39 24.56 5.91
CA LEU A 492 6.07 23.20 6.31
C LEU A 492 7.03 22.19 5.71
N CYS A 493 7.45 22.33 4.43
CA CYS A 493 8.43 21.41 3.85
C CYS A 493 9.75 21.44 4.62
N LEU A 494 10.27 22.65 4.91
CA LEU A 494 11.54 22.81 5.63
C LEU A 494 11.45 22.27 7.07
N LEU A 495 10.41 22.64 7.83
CA LEU A 495 10.26 22.20 9.21
C LEU A 495 10.02 20.70 9.32
N LEU A 496 9.18 20.13 8.47
CA LEU A 496 8.90 18.69 8.48
C LEU A 496 10.14 17.90 8.08
N THR A 497 10.95 18.35 7.10
CA THR A 497 12.22 17.69 6.78
C THR A 497 13.16 17.74 7.99
N ASP A 498 13.34 18.92 8.61
CA ASP A 498 14.23 19.07 9.76
C ASP A 498 13.81 18.18 10.94
N LEU A 499 12.50 18.12 11.25
CA LEU A 499 11.95 17.25 12.30
C LEU A 499 12.12 15.77 11.96
N ALA A 500 11.85 15.39 10.72
CA ALA A 500 11.90 14.00 10.26
C ALA A 500 13.34 13.43 10.30
N PHE A 501 14.35 14.28 10.08
CA PHE A 501 15.77 13.90 10.08
C PHE A 501 16.55 14.38 11.31
N LEU A 502 15.89 14.97 12.32
CA LEU A 502 16.52 15.55 13.50
C LEU A 502 17.49 14.58 14.20
N PHE A 503 17.05 13.34 14.41
CA PHE A 503 17.83 12.28 15.07
C PHE A 503 18.51 11.32 14.09
N THR A 504 18.47 11.59 12.79
CA THR A 504 19.08 10.69 11.79
C THR A 504 20.58 10.95 11.69
N ARG A 505 21.39 9.96 12.10
CA ARG A 505 22.86 10.01 12.05
C ARG A 505 23.48 9.16 10.95
N SER A 506 22.67 8.63 10.04
CA SER A 506 23.08 7.58 9.14
C SER A 506 22.85 7.93 7.68
N LEU A 507 23.76 7.47 6.83
CA LEU A 507 23.58 7.57 5.39
C LEU A 507 22.40 6.70 4.92
N PRO A 508 21.65 7.19 3.92
CA PRO A 508 20.49 6.47 3.40
C PRO A 508 20.92 5.08 2.89
N PHE A 509 20.05 4.08 3.08
CA PHE A 509 20.22 2.69 2.66
C PHE A 509 21.32 1.85 3.35
N THR A 510 22.13 2.43 4.24
CA THR A 510 23.32 1.77 4.82
C THR A 510 23.10 1.07 6.16
N ILE A 511 21.93 1.18 6.79
CA ILE A 511 21.65 0.53 8.08
C ILE A 511 20.71 -0.66 7.89
N ALA A 512 21.08 -1.81 8.47
CA ALA A 512 20.16 -2.91 8.72
C ALA A 512 19.07 -2.46 9.71
N ARG A 513 17.81 -2.42 9.27
CA ARG A 513 16.70 -2.00 10.12
C ARG A 513 16.45 -3.09 11.17
N LYS A 514 16.92 -2.86 12.40
CA LYS A 514 16.53 -3.64 13.58
C LYS A 514 15.14 -3.14 14.01
N ARG A 515 14.07 -3.69 13.41
CA ARG A 515 12.71 -3.27 13.76
C ARG A 515 12.36 -3.87 15.12
N SER A 516 12.31 -3.04 16.15
CA SER A 516 11.77 -3.43 17.44
C SER A 516 10.24 -3.47 17.37
N THR A 517 9.60 -4.51 17.90
CA THR A 517 8.14 -4.59 18.05
C THR A 517 7.56 -3.36 18.77
N ARG A 518 8.37 -2.64 19.56
CA ARG A 518 8.00 -1.40 20.25
C ARG A 518 7.78 -0.19 19.32
N GLU A 519 8.19 -0.25 18.05
CA GLU A 519 8.04 0.87 17.10
C GLU A 519 6.62 0.96 16.51
N LEU A 520 5.83 -0.12 16.53
CA LEU A 520 4.47 -0.13 15.95
C LEU A 520 3.52 0.84 16.65
N PRO A 521 3.38 0.85 17.99
CA PRO A 521 2.53 1.82 18.69
C PRO A 521 2.95 3.27 18.43
N ILE A 522 4.25 3.56 18.41
CA ILE A 522 4.77 4.91 18.14
C ILE A 522 4.40 5.35 16.71
N THR A 523 4.54 4.43 15.75
CA THR A 523 4.13 4.67 14.36
C THR A 523 2.62 4.95 14.28
N LEU A 524 1.79 4.18 14.99
CA LEU A 524 0.34 4.41 15.04
C LEU A 524 0.00 5.78 15.63
N VAL A 525 0.61 6.16 16.75
CA VAL A 525 0.41 7.49 17.36
C VAL A 525 0.83 8.60 16.39
N GLN A 526 1.93 8.43 15.67
CA GLN A 526 2.40 9.42 14.69
C GLN A 526 1.38 9.65 13.57
N TYR A 527 0.84 8.60 12.96
CA TYR A 527 -0.06 8.73 11.80
C TYR A 527 -1.53 8.93 12.19
N PHE A 528 -2.01 8.41 13.32
CA PHE A 528 -3.42 8.53 13.72
C PHE A 528 -3.70 9.68 14.69
N VAL A 529 -2.69 10.17 15.43
CA VAL A 529 -2.87 11.24 16.42
C VAL A 529 -2.12 12.51 16.01
N LEU A 530 -0.80 12.42 15.82
CA LEU A 530 0.02 13.60 15.54
C LEU A 530 -0.30 14.20 14.16
N PHE A 531 -0.47 13.38 13.14
CA PHE A 531 -0.78 13.85 11.79
C PHE A 531 -2.12 14.62 11.71
N PRO A 532 -3.27 14.07 12.17
CA PRO A 532 -4.52 14.81 12.12
C PRO A 532 -4.47 16.09 12.96
N PHE A 533 -3.87 16.03 14.15
CA PHE A 533 -3.69 17.20 15.01
C PHE A 533 -2.87 18.30 14.32
N PHE A 534 -1.76 17.93 13.68
CA PHE A 534 -0.91 18.83 12.90
C PHE A 534 -1.70 19.50 11.78
N CYS A 535 -2.42 18.73 10.95
CA CYS A 535 -3.23 19.26 9.86
C CYS A 535 -4.30 20.23 10.36
N LEU A 536 -5.04 19.86 11.42
CA LEU A 536 -6.06 20.72 12.01
C LEU A 536 -5.47 22.04 12.51
N LYS A 537 -4.31 21.99 13.19
CA LYS A 537 -3.66 23.20 13.70
C LYS A 537 -3.14 24.11 12.59
N VAL A 538 -2.62 23.57 11.50
CA VAL A 538 -2.22 24.40 10.35
C VAL A 538 -3.44 25.09 9.75
N VAL A 539 -4.52 24.35 9.50
CA VAL A 539 -5.76 24.88 8.89
C VAL A 539 -6.44 25.92 9.78
N GLU A 540 -6.45 25.70 11.10
CA GLU A 540 -7.04 26.65 12.08
C GLU A 540 -6.34 28.03 12.07
N ASN A 541 -5.03 28.07 11.82
CA ASN A 541 -4.26 29.32 11.79
C ASN A 541 -4.29 30.03 10.43
N GLU A 542 -4.72 29.35 9.36
CA GLU A 542 -4.67 29.87 8.01
C GLU A 542 -5.51 31.14 7.79
N PRO A 543 -6.76 31.24 8.31
CA PRO A 543 -7.54 32.48 8.22
C PRO A 543 -6.85 33.67 8.90
N TRP A 544 -6.09 33.43 9.97
CA TRP A 544 -5.33 34.48 10.65
C TRP A 544 -4.15 34.96 9.78
N ILE A 545 -3.47 34.06 9.08
CA ILE A 545 -2.38 34.38 8.14
C ILE A 545 -2.91 35.23 6.98
N GLU A 546 -4.09 34.89 6.46
CA GLU A 546 -4.73 35.59 5.35
C GLU A 546 -5.34 36.94 5.72
N ALA A 547 -5.52 37.24 7.01
CA ALA A 547 -6.15 38.48 7.46
C ALA A 547 -5.30 39.74 7.19
N SER A 548 -3.97 39.61 7.13
CA SER A 548 -3.07 40.76 6.92
C SER A 548 -1.71 40.35 6.36
N PRO A 549 -1.10 41.15 5.45
CA PRO A 549 0.30 40.95 5.03
C PRO A 549 1.30 40.94 6.21
N VAL A 550 0.98 41.62 7.31
CA VAL A 550 1.81 41.60 8.52
C VAL A 550 1.78 40.23 9.19
N HIS A 551 0.64 39.54 9.19
CA HIS A 551 0.53 38.18 9.73
C HIS A 551 1.28 37.17 8.86
N LEU A 552 1.22 37.34 7.52
CA LEU A 552 2.02 36.57 6.59
C LEU A 552 3.53 36.74 6.86
N LEU A 553 3.99 37.98 7.04
CA LEU A 553 5.40 38.25 7.37
C LEU A 553 5.80 37.64 8.73
N LYS A 554 4.96 37.79 9.76
CA LYS A 554 5.18 37.14 11.06
C LYS A 554 5.31 35.62 10.94
N THR A 555 4.48 35.00 10.10
CA THR A 555 4.50 33.56 9.85
C THR A 555 5.77 33.13 9.12
N ALA A 556 6.20 33.88 8.10
CA ALA A 556 7.45 33.62 7.39
C ALA A 556 8.68 33.75 8.32
N ILE A 557 8.70 34.77 9.18
CA ILE A 557 9.74 34.95 10.20
C ILE A 557 9.72 33.80 11.21
N PHE A 558 8.54 33.39 11.67
CA PHE A 558 8.39 32.24 12.57
C PHE A 558 8.98 30.97 11.94
N PHE A 559 8.66 30.65 10.68
CA PHE A 559 9.23 29.51 9.98
C PHE A 559 10.75 29.62 9.82
N ALA A 560 11.28 30.80 9.50
CA ALA A 560 12.73 31.01 9.39
C ALA A 560 13.45 30.80 10.73
N ILE A 561 12.90 31.32 11.83
CA ILE A 561 13.43 31.12 13.18
C ILE A 561 13.36 29.65 13.57
N ALA A 562 12.20 29.00 13.39
CA ALA A 562 12.01 27.59 13.71
C ALA A 562 12.94 26.67 12.90
N HIS A 563 13.17 26.98 11.62
CA HIS A 563 14.14 26.26 10.79
C HIS A 563 15.56 26.46 11.32
N ALA A 564 15.96 27.70 11.63
CA ALA A 564 17.28 27.99 12.16
C ALA A 564 17.52 27.32 13.53
N THR A 565 16.52 27.32 14.41
CA THR A 565 16.61 26.67 15.72
C THR A 565 16.68 25.16 15.59
N LEU A 566 15.88 24.51 14.75
CA LEU A 566 15.98 23.06 14.50
C LEU A 566 17.35 22.69 13.91
N ARG A 567 17.89 23.51 13.00
CA ARG A 567 19.24 23.31 12.46
C ARG A 567 20.32 23.43 13.53
N TRP A 568 20.15 24.35 14.47
CA TRP A 568 21.06 24.49 15.62
C TRP A 568 20.90 23.34 16.63
N VAL A 569 19.68 22.95 17.00
CA VAL A 569 19.43 21.79 17.87
C VAL A 569 20.05 20.54 17.26
N ARG A 570 19.95 20.37 15.95
CA ARG A 570 20.56 19.23 15.27
C ARG A 570 22.08 19.20 15.36
N THR A 571 22.77 20.35 15.29
CA THR A 571 24.23 20.35 15.47
C THR A 571 24.60 19.94 16.89
N LEU A 572 23.78 20.27 17.89
CA LEU A 572 23.96 19.81 19.26
C LEU A 572 23.69 18.30 19.42
N VAL A 573 22.62 17.79 18.82
CA VAL A 573 22.29 16.35 18.83
C VAL A 573 23.41 15.53 18.18
N LEU A 574 24.04 16.03 17.11
CA LEU A 574 25.17 15.34 16.47
C LEU A 574 26.46 15.40 17.30
N ARG A 575 26.60 16.34 18.24
CA ARG A 575 27.78 16.51 19.10
C ARG A 575 27.68 15.80 20.46
N SER A 576 26.47 15.49 20.93
CA SER A 576 26.21 15.11 22.33
C SER A 576 26.29 13.61 22.64
N GLU A 577 26.36 12.72 21.65
CA GLU A 577 26.47 11.27 21.88
C GLU A 577 27.70 10.71 21.18
N GLU A 578 28.58 10.07 21.96
CA GLU A 578 29.54 9.09 21.44
C GLU A 578 28.76 7.83 21.01
N PRO A 579 28.86 7.38 19.76
CA PRO A 579 28.06 6.24 19.31
C PRO A 579 28.59 4.94 19.91
N ALA A 580 27.69 4.18 20.53
CA ALA A 580 27.94 2.81 20.96
C ALA A 580 28.40 1.93 19.78
N ASP A 581 29.51 1.21 19.98
CA ASP A 581 30.19 0.30 19.05
C ASP A 581 29.36 -0.92 18.58
N GLU A 582 28.12 -1.09 19.05
CA GLU A 582 27.29 -2.28 18.73
C GLU A 582 26.96 -2.43 17.23
N GLY A 583 27.04 -1.35 16.45
CA GLY A 583 26.75 -1.37 15.02
C GLY A 583 27.84 -1.99 14.13
N ILE A 584 29.09 -2.09 14.62
CA ILE A 584 30.23 -2.62 13.87
C ILE A 584 30.10 -4.15 13.73
N PHE A 585 29.75 -4.84 14.81
CA PHE A 585 29.62 -6.30 14.85
C PHE A 585 28.45 -6.81 14.00
N LEU A 586 27.32 -6.09 13.98
CA LEU A 586 26.11 -6.49 13.23
C LEU A 586 26.26 -6.33 11.70
N GLY A 587 27.06 -5.36 11.24
CA GLY A 587 27.27 -5.10 9.80
C GLY A 587 28.31 -6.01 9.14
N LEU A 588 29.24 -6.55 9.93
CA LEU A 588 30.28 -7.46 9.45
C LEU A 588 29.85 -8.94 9.48
N GLY A 589 28.64 -9.24 9.98
CA GLY A 589 28.23 -10.63 10.24
C GLY A 589 29.09 -11.32 11.32
N LEU A 590 29.88 -10.55 12.06
CA LEU A 590 30.77 -11.03 13.11
C LEU A 590 30.01 -10.97 14.44
N ARG A 591 29.07 -11.88 14.62
CA ARG A 591 28.77 -12.41 15.94
C ARG A 591 28.87 -13.93 15.86
N GLU A 592 29.78 -14.47 16.66
CA GLU A 592 29.85 -15.89 16.96
C GLU A 592 28.51 -16.37 17.57
N GLN A 593 28.14 -17.58 17.15
CA GLN A 593 27.30 -18.62 17.76
C GLN A 593 26.23 -18.23 18.79
#